data_AF-A0A9X3AAC1-F1
#
_entry.id   AF-A0A9X3AAC1-F1
#
_cell.length_a   1.000
_cell.length_b   1.000
_cell.length_c   1.000
_cell.angle_alpha   90.00
_cell.angle_beta   90.00
_cell.angle_gamma   90.00
#
_symmetry.space_group_name_H-M   'P 1'
#
loop_
_entity.id
_entity.type
_entity.pdbx_description
1 polymer ?
#
loop_
_entity_poly.entity_id
_entity_poly.type
_entity_poly.pdbx_seq_one_letter_code
_entity_poly.pdbx_strand_id
1 'polypeptide(L)'
;MKKLLYFSAVVTLAALPFATLAAQEMMDNQTGQLRPAGTVSASNARTLDELQNKLAEKAKEQGATGFVINSAGGDNHMYGTATIYK
;
A
#
# COMPACT_ATOMS: atom_id res chain seq x y z
N MET A 1 -2.44 -64.83 34.96
CA MET A 1 -1.12 -64.25 34.55
C MET A 1 -1.15 -64.01 33.05
N LYS A 2 -0.80 -62.79 32.61
CA LYS A 2 -1.10 -62.17 31.31
C LYS A 2 -0.39 -62.81 30.10
N LYS A 3 -1.05 -62.78 28.93
CA LYS A 3 -0.44 -62.94 27.58
C LYS A 3 -1.18 -62.02 26.59
N LEU A 4 -1.03 -60.71 26.72
CA LEU A 4 -1.41 -59.74 25.69
C LEU A 4 -0.12 -59.31 25.02
N LEU A 5 0.02 -59.44 23.70
CA LEU A 5 0.77 -58.49 22.87
C LEU A 5 0.35 -58.68 21.39
N TYR A 6 -0.79 -58.10 21.01
CA TYR A 6 -1.11 -57.82 19.61
C TYR A 6 -0.23 -56.65 19.16
N PHE A 7 0.79 -56.91 18.34
CA PHE A 7 1.59 -55.89 17.69
C PHE A 7 0.78 -55.27 16.54
N SER A 8 -0.05 -54.28 16.87
CA SER A 8 -0.61 -53.35 15.90
C SER A 8 0.37 -52.19 15.73
N ALA A 9 0.91 -52.04 14.53
CA ALA A 9 1.60 -50.82 14.13
C ALA A 9 1.02 -50.37 12.79
N VAL A 10 -0.19 -49.80 12.84
CA VAL A 10 -0.72 -48.96 11.76
C VAL A 10 0.11 -47.68 11.76
N VAL A 11 1.07 -47.59 10.85
CA VAL A 11 1.79 -46.35 10.57
C VAL A 11 0.84 -45.45 9.79
N THR A 12 0.14 -44.55 10.47
CA THR A 12 -0.55 -43.44 9.81
C THR A 12 0.52 -42.45 9.33
N LEU A 13 0.81 -42.49 8.03
CA LEU A 13 1.63 -41.49 7.36
C LEU A 13 0.85 -40.18 7.33
N ALA A 14 1.03 -39.33 8.34
CA ALA A 14 0.44 -38.00 8.40
C ALA A 14 1.12 -37.12 7.34
N ALA A 15 0.49 -36.99 6.16
CA ALA A 15 0.82 -35.94 5.22
C ALA A 15 0.31 -34.61 5.81
N LEU A 16 1.22 -33.84 6.42
CA LEU A 16 0.94 -32.44 6.72
C LEU A 16 0.79 -31.73 5.36
N PRO A 17 -0.35 -31.08 5.07
CA PRO A 17 -0.37 -30.19 3.93
C PRO A 17 0.58 -29.04 4.29
N PHE A 18 1.69 -28.92 3.59
CA PHE A 18 2.39 -27.65 3.50
C PHE A 18 1.41 -26.69 2.82
N ALA A 19 0.62 -26.00 3.63
CA ALA A 19 -0.09 -24.81 3.20
C ALA A 19 0.99 -23.80 2.83
N THR A 20 1.41 -23.83 1.56
CA THR A 20 2.12 -22.73 0.95
C THR A 20 1.14 -21.57 0.88
N LEU A 21 0.97 -20.89 2.01
CA LEU A 21 0.70 -19.47 2.01
C LEU A 21 1.93 -18.84 1.35
N ALA A 22 1.90 -18.77 0.02
CA ALA A 22 2.68 -17.76 -0.68
C ALA A 22 2.18 -16.46 -0.06
N ALA A 23 3.00 -15.90 0.82
CA ALA A 23 2.78 -14.62 1.46
C ALA A 23 2.43 -13.66 0.33
N GLN A 24 1.14 -13.30 0.28
CA GLN A 24 0.64 -12.25 -0.57
C GLN A 24 1.64 -11.11 -0.36
N GLU A 25 2.35 -10.70 -1.42
CA GLU A 25 3.19 -9.52 -1.41
C GLU A 25 2.29 -8.35 -1.00
N MET A 26 2.14 -8.16 0.30
CA MET A 26 1.50 -7.00 0.89
C MET A 26 2.51 -5.86 0.86
N MET A 27 3.11 -5.62 -0.30
CA MET A 27 3.69 -4.32 -0.64
C MET A 27 2.58 -3.42 -1.18
N ASP A 28 1.50 -3.25 -0.41
CA ASP A 28 0.55 -2.15 -0.57
C ASP A 28 -0.32 -1.94 0.71
N ASN A 29 0.15 -2.32 1.91
CA ASN A 29 -0.64 -2.18 3.14
C ASN A 29 -0.05 -1.21 4.17
N GLN A 30 0.90 -0.37 3.78
CA GLN A 30 1.18 0.83 4.59
C GLN A 30 0.49 2.09 4.05
N THR A 31 -0.22 1.96 2.93
CA THR A 31 -1.15 2.95 2.36
C THR A 31 -2.62 2.50 2.48
N GLY A 32 -2.89 1.34 3.12
CA GLY A 32 -4.18 0.62 3.05
C GLY A 32 -5.37 1.20 3.82
N GLN A 33 -5.22 2.30 4.57
CA GLN A 33 -6.36 3.02 5.16
C GLN A 33 -6.68 4.35 4.47
N LEU A 34 -5.80 4.77 3.56
CA LEU A 34 -5.86 6.04 2.86
C LEU A 34 -6.32 5.71 1.44
N ARG A 35 -7.62 5.81 1.18
CA ARG A 35 -8.13 5.50 -0.17
C ARG A 35 -7.69 6.65 -1.09
N PRO A 36 -7.06 6.37 -2.26
CA PRO A 36 -6.74 7.43 -3.21
C PRO A 36 -8.06 8.11 -3.60
N ALA A 37 -8.20 9.36 -3.16
CA ALA A 37 -9.41 10.15 -3.29
C ALA A 37 -9.48 10.90 -4.62
N GLY A 38 -8.37 10.88 -5.38
CA GLY A 38 -8.23 11.52 -6.68
C GLY A 38 -6.80 11.97 -6.92
N THR A 39 -6.62 12.71 -8.01
CA THR A 39 -5.36 13.38 -8.34
C THR A 39 -5.64 14.86 -8.49
N VAL A 40 -4.82 15.70 -7.86
CA VAL A 40 -4.84 17.15 -8.02
C VAL A 40 -3.63 17.59 -8.82
N SER A 41 -3.81 18.63 -9.63
CA SER A 41 -2.75 19.19 -10.46
C SER A 41 -2.57 20.65 -10.14
N ALA A 42 -1.31 21.10 -10.07
CA ALA A 42 -0.96 22.50 -9.93
C ALA A 42 0.02 22.91 -11.01
N SER A 43 -0.11 24.17 -11.45
CA SER A 43 0.68 24.75 -12.52
C SER A 43 0.97 26.21 -12.19
N ASN A 44 1.90 26.82 -12.91
CA ASN A 44 2.24 28.23 -12.80
C ASN A 44 2.81 28.62 -11.42
N ALA A 45 3.59 27.71 -10.81
CA ALA A 45 4.40 28.02 -9.64
C ALA A 45 5.80 28.47 -10.08
N ARG A 46 6.44 29.39 -9.35
CA ARG A 46 7.82 29.80 -9.64
C ARG A 46 8.86 28.94 -8.94
N THR A 47 8.45 28.22 -7.90
CA THR A 47 9.32 27.34 -7.09
C THR A 47 8.63 26.03 -6.74
N LEU A 48 9.41 25.04 -6.29
CA LEU A 48 8.88 23.78 -5.76
C LEU A 48 7.97 24.01 -4.54
N ASP A 49 8.33 24.94 -3.65
CA ASP A 49 7.52 25.31 -2.49
C ASP A 49 6.16 25.88 -2.90
N GLU A 50 6.12 26.80 -3.87
CA GLU A 50 4.85 27.33 -4.38
C GLU A 50 3.99 26.23 -5.01
N LEU A 51 4.62 25.32 -5.76
CA LEU A 51 3.92 24.20 -6.38
C LEU A 51 3.34 23.27 -5.31
N GLN A 52 4.13 22.91 -4.31
CA GLN A 52 3.71 22.05 -3.22
C GLN A 52 2.59 22.70 -2.40
N ASN A 53 2.69 24.00 -2.12
CA ASN A 53 1.66 24.72 -1.40
C ASN A 53 0.34 24.76 -2.19
N LYS A 54 0.41 24.98 -3.50
CA LYS A 54 -0.77 24.90 -4.40
C LYS A 54 -1.37 23.50 -4.46
N LEU A 55 -0.55 22.45 -4.48
CA LEU A 55 -1.02 21.07 -4.47
C LEU A 55 -1.65 20.72 -3.12
N ALA A 56 -1.05 21.15 -2.01
CA ALA A 56 -1.55 20.95 -0.66
C ALA A 56 -2.87 21.68 -0.41
N GLU A 57 -2.99 22.91 -0.89
CA GLU A 57 -4.23 23.70 -0.83
C GLU A 57 -5.35 22.97 -1.57
N LYS A 58 -5.11 22.57 -2.83
CA LYS A 58 -6.08 21.78 -3.61
C LYS A 58 -6.41 20.44 -2.95
N ALA A 59 -5.42 19.75 -2.40
CA ALA A 59 -5.66 18.49 -1.69
C ALA A 59 -6.58 18.71 -0.47
N LYS A 60 -6.34 19.76 0.30
CA LYS A 60 -7.16 20.13 1.46
C LYS A 60 -8.56 20.57 1.05
N GLU A 61 -8.72 21.32 -0.04
CA GLU A 61 -10.02 21.68 -0.61
C GLU A 61 -10.83 20.45 -1.03
N GLN A 62 -10.15 19.42 -1.57
CA GLN A 62 -10.76 18.14 -1.89
C GLN A 62 -11.06 17.28 -0.64
N GLY A 63 -10.70 17.74 0.55
CA GLY A 63 -10.89 17.03 1.82
C GLY A 63 -9.92 15.87 2.01
N ALA A 64 -8.75 15.93 1.40
CA ALA A 64 -7.70 14.92 1.58
C ALA A 64 -7.06 15.02 2.97
N THR A 65 -6.78 13.87 3.57
CA THR A 65 -6.05 13.72 4.83
C THR A 65 -4.54 13.57 4.59
N GLY A 66 -4.14 13.23 3.36
CA GLY A 66 -2.76 13.20 2.91
C GLY A 66 -2.64 13.40 1.40
N PHE A 67 -1.45 13.76 0.94
CA PHE A 67 -1.15 13.86 -0.50
C PHE A 67 0.28 13.41 -0.78
N VAL A 68 0.52 12.84 -1.96
CA VAL A 68 1.83 12.42 -2.45
C VAL A 68 2.04 13.05 -3.82
N ILE A 69 3.15 13.74 -3.99
CA ILE A 69 3.51 14.36 -5.28
C ILE A 69 4.01 13.26 -6.21
N ASN A 70 3.30 13.02 -7.31
CA ASN A 70 3.70 12.06 -8.34
C ASN A 70 4.70 12.66 -9.32
N SER A 71 4.56 13.96 -9.61
CA SER A 71 5.46 14.66 -10.53
C SER A 71 5.52 16.13 -10.15
N ALA A 72 6.71 16.68 -10.13
CA ALA A 72 6.96 18.12 -9.96
C ALA A 72 8.16 18.50 -10.83
N GLY A 73 7.96 19.43 -11.74
CA GLY A 73 9.02 19.86 -12.65
C GLY A 73 8.57 21.01 -13.54
N GLY A 74 9.53 21.64 -14.20
CA GLY A 74 9.29 22.71 -15.15
C GLY A 74 10.51 23.59 -15.33
N ASP A 75 10.65 24.15 -16.53
CA ASP A 75 11.84 24.93 -16.92
C ASP A 75 11.70 26.40 -16.48
N ASN A 76 10.64 27.05 -16.95
CA ASN A 76 10.33 28.46 -16.62
C ASN A 76 9.22 28.63 -15.57
N HIS A 77 8.33 27.65 -15.47
CA HIS A 77 7.24 27.57 -14.50
C HIS A 77 7.10 26.12 -14.05
N MET A 78 6.95 25.93 -12.75
CA MET A 78 6.76 24.63 -12.13
C MET A 78 5.32 24.16 -12.33
N TYR A 79 5.20 22.88 -12.69
CA TYR A 79 3.96 22.14 -12.78
C TYR A 79 4.11 20.78 -12.12
N GLY A 80 3.00 20.22 -11.68
CA GLY A 80 3.02 18.95 -11.01
C GLY A 80 1.65 18.38 -10.71
N THR A 81 1.66 17.10 -10.38
CA THR A 81 0.48 16.33 -9.99
C THR A 81 0.74 15.68 -8.65
N ALA A 82 -0.28 15.62 -7.81
CA ALA A 82 -0.26 14.91 -6.55
C ALA A 82 -1.48 14.00 -6.44
N THR A 83 -1.25 12.75 -6.10
CA THR A 83 -2.33 11.85 -5.69
C THR A 83 -2.72 12.19 -4.26
N ILE A 84 -4.01 12.38 -4.05
CA ILE A 84 -4.57 12.72 -2.76
C ILE A 84 -5.20 11.50 -2.13
N TYR A 85 -5.17 11.45 -0.81
CA TYR A 85 -5.64 10.34 -0.01
C TYR A 85 -6.61 10.85 1.05
N LYS A 86 -7.66 10.08 1.32
CA LYS A 86 -8.65 10.34 2.37
C LYS A 86 -8.60 9.26 3.43
#